data_AF-K2CMI2-F1
#
_entry.id   AF-K2CMI2-F1
#
_cell.length_a   1.000
_cell.length_b   1.000
_cell.length_c   1.000
_cell.angle_alpha   90.00
_cell.angle_beta   90.00
_cell.angle_gamma   90.00
#
_symmetry.space_group_name_H-M   'P 1'
#
loop_
_entity.id
_entity.type
_entity.pdbx_description
1 polymer ?
#
loop_
_entity_poly.entity_id
_entity_poly.type
_entity_poly.pdbx_seq_one_letter_code
_entity_poly.pdbx_strand_id
1 'polypeptide(L)'
;MATKSQIKIDMAIQNELEDLVTELHSTLITKRLKAVKSLGRLKTPIAVEPLTKVLADRSREVRCAATEALSMINPSNLAEILQ
;
A
#
# COMPACT_ATOMS: atom_id res chain seq x y z
N MET A 1 27.34 -2.29 -4.88
CA MET A 1 27.50 -0.88 -4.46
C MET A 1 26.35 -0.08 -5.05
N ALA A 2 25.38 0.36 -4.24
CA ALA A 2 24.27 1.19 -4.72
C ALA A 2 24.81 2.56 -5.16
N THR A 3 24.41 3.04 -6.34
CA THR A 3 24.82 4.35 -6.86
C THR A 3 24.06 5.46 -6.12
N LYS A 4 24.66 6.65 -5.96
CA LYS A 4 24.03 7.81 -5.29
C LYS A 4 22.62 8.14 -5.83
N SER A 5 22.35 7.86 -7.10
CA SER A 5 21.04 8.06 -7.73
C SER A 5 20.00 7.03 -7.25
N GLN A 6 20.40 5.78 -7.03
CA GLN A 6 19.51 4.74 -6.50
C GLN A 6 19.06 5.07 -5.08
N ILE A 7 19.99 5.51 -4.22
CA ILE A 7 19.70 5.89 -2.82
C ILE A 7 18.66 7.01 -2.73
N LYS A 8 18.73 8.00 -3.64
CA LYS A 8 17.77 9.12 -3.65
C LYS A 8 16.37 8.69 -4.09
N ILE A 9 16.27 7.73 -5.02
CA ILE A 9 15.00 7.17 -5.47
C ILE A 9 14.37 6.34 -4.36
N ASP A 10 15.16 5.51 -3.69
CA ASP A 10 14.68 4.67 -2.59
C ASP A 10 14.12 5.53 -1.44
N MET A 11 14.77 6.65 -1.12
CA MET A 11 14.31 7.60 -0.11
C MET A 11 13.01 8.34 -0.50
N ALA A 12 12.84 8.66 -1.80
CA ALA A 12 11.62 9.30 -2.28
C ALA A 12 10.41 8.35 -2.20
N ILE A 13 10.61 7.08 -2.60
CA ILE A 13 9.57 6.05 -2.49
C ILE A 13 9.23 5.79 -1.02
N GLN A 14 10.22 5.79 -0.13
CA GLN A 14 10.00 5.59 1.30
C GLN A 14 9.17 6.73 1.90
N ASN A 15 9.49 7.99 1.60
CA ASN A 15 8.72 9.14 2.07
C ASN A 15 7.28 9.11 1.53
N GLU A 16 7.10 8.81 0.23
CA GLU A 16 5.76 8.68 -0.36
C GLU A 16 4.97 7.55 0.33
N LEU A 17 5.60 6.42 0.62
CA LEU A 17 4.95 5.34 1.34
C LEU A 17 4.53 5.74 2.76
N GLU A 18 5.38 6.43 3.51
CA GLU A 18 5.07 6.91 4.87
C GLU A 18 3.87 7.87 4.88
N ASP A 19 3.83 8.81 3.92
CA ASP A 19 2.70 9.73 3.74
C ASP A 19 1.40 8.97 3.44
N LEU A 20 1.44 8.01 2.52
CA LEU A 20 0.28 7.21 2.16
C LEU A 20 -0.18 6.31 3.31
N VAL A 21 0.74 5.74 4.10
CA VAL A 21 0.41 4.96 5.30
C VAL A 21 -0.26 5.82 6.36
N THR A 22 0.16 7.07 6.52
CA THR A 22 -0.51 8.03 7.41
C THR A 22 -1.96 8.25 6.97
N GLU A 23 -2.19 8.42 5.67
CA GLU A 23 -3.52 8.64 5.10
C GLU A 23 -4.47 7.43 5.25
N LEU A 24 -3.94 6.20 5.40
CA LEU A 24 -4.76 5.01 5.74
C LEU A 24 -5.47 5.13 7.08
N HIS A 25 -5.00 5.97 7.99
CA HIS A 25 -5.61 6.17 9.31
C HIS A 25 -6.65 7.31 9.33
N SER A 26 -6.92 7.93 8.18
CA SER A 26 -7.86 9.04 8.09
C SER A 26 -9.30 8.62 8.41
N THR A 27 -10.03 9.49 9.11
CA THR A 27 -11.48 9.34 9.29
C THR A 27 -12.22 9.40 7.95
N LEU A 28 -11.68 10.11 6.95
CA LEU A 28 -12.28 10.26 5.63
C LEU A 28 -12.03 9.02 4.77
N ILE A 29 -13.12 8.38 4.31
CA ILE A 29 -13.08 7.22 3.41
C ILE A 29 -12.31 7.54 2.11
N THR A 30 -12.48 8.74 1.57
CA THR A 30 -11.85 9.18 0.32
C THR A 30 -10.32 9.21 0.41
N LYS A 31 -9.79 9.66 1.56
CA LYS A 31 -8.34 9.65 1.84
C LYS A 31 -7.79 8.23 1.93
N ARG A 32 -8.46 7.34 2.68
CA ARG A 32 -8.06 5.93 2.78
C ARG A 32 -8.08 5.23 1.43
N LEU A 33 -9.13 5.41 0.63
CA LEU A 33 -9.22 4.87 -0.73
C LEU A 33 -8.08 5.36 -1.64
N LYS A 34 -7.80 6.67 -1.61
CA LYS A 34 -6.71 7.25 -2.38
C LYS A 34 -5.37 6.63 -1.98
N ALA A 35 -5.13 6.49 -0.69
CA ALA A 35 -3.92 5.88 -0.15
C ALA A 35 -3.75 4.43 -0.61
N VAL A 36 -4.78 3.59 -0.44
CA VAL A 36 -4.78 2.19 -0.89
C VAL A 36 -4.47 2.07 -2.39
N LYS A 37 -5.15 2.86 -3.22
CA LYS A 37 -4.94 2.86 -4.67
C LYS A 37 -3.53 3.31 -5.05
N SER A 38 -2.97 4.31 -4.37
CA SER A 38 -1.59 4.75 -4.58
C SER A 38 -0.58 3.70 -4.17
N LEU A 39 -0.73 3.10 -2.98
CA LEU A 39 0.14 2.03 -2.49
C LEU A 39 0.17 0.83 -3.46
N GLY A 40 -0.99 0.43 -4.01
CA GLY A 40 -1.04 -0.60 -5.05
C GLY A 40 -0.30 -0.22 -6.34
N ARG A 41 -0.35 1.06 -6.75
CA ARG A 41 0.38 1.56 -7.93
C ARG A 41 1.90 1.63 -7.73
N LEU A 42 2.37 1.78 -6.50
CA LEU A 42 3.81 1.71 -6.21
C LEU A 42 4.40 0.33 -6.53
N LYS A 43 3.56 -0.74 -6.58
CA LYS A 43 3.96 -2.12 -6.91
C LYS A 43 5.19 -2.59 -6.15
N THR A 44 5.29 -2.19 -4.89
CA THR A 44 6.46 -2.44 -4.06
C THR A 44 6.14 -3.41 -2.92
N PRO A 45 7.01 -4.39 -2.62
CA PRO A 45 6.77 -5.34 -1.54
C PRO A 45 6.55 -4.70 -0.17
N ILE A 46 7.16 -3.53 0.09
CA ILE A 46 7.00 -2.81 1.37
C ILE A 46 5.57 -2.30 1.60
N ALA A 47 4.73 -2.22 0.55
CA ALA A 47 3.33 -1.84 0.68
C ALA A 47 2.41 -3.01 1.11
N VAL A 48 2.90 -4.26 1.10
CA VAL A 48 2.09 -5.45 1.40
C VAL A 48 1.58 -5.44 2.84
N GLU A 49 2.44 -5.16 3.81
CA GLU A 49 2.04 -5.18 5.23
C GLU A 49 0.99 -4.10 5.56
N PRO A 50 1.17 -2.81 5.17
CA PRO A 50 0.11 -1.82 5.34
C PRO A 50 -1.21 -2.21 4.66
N LEU A 51 -1.17 -2.69 3.41
CA LEU A 51 -2.37 -3.07 2.68
C LEU A 51 -3.09 -4.28 3.30
N THR A 52 -2.35 -5.23 3.88
CA THR A 52 -2.93 -6.36 4.60
C THR A 52 -3.76 -5.90 5.80
N LYS A 53 -3.28 -4.89 6.55
CA LYS A 53 -4.05 -4.30 7.67
C LYS A 53 -5.35 -3.65 7.20
N VAL A 54 -5.37 -3.10 5.98
CA VAL A 54 -6.56 -2.45 5.39
C VAL A 54 -7.66 -3.44 5.02
N LEU A 55 -7.36 -4.74 4.92
CA LEU A 55 -8.40 -5.76 4.75
C LEU A 55 -9.40 -5.79 5.93
N ALA A 56 -9.04 -5.21 7.08
CA ALA A 56 -9.93 -5.01 8.22
C ALA A 56 -10.64 -3.64 8.25
N ASP A 57 -10.54 -2.82 7.18
CA ASP A 57 -11.16 -1.49 7.17
C ASP A 57 -12.67 -1.56 7.35
N ARG A 58 -13.21 -0.59 8.09
CA ARG A 58 -14.65 -0.44 8.35
C ARG A 58 -15.49 -0.33 7.07
N SER A 59 -14.94 0.26 6.00
CA SER A 59 -15.63 0.40 4.72
C SER A 59 -15.40 -0.80 3.82
N ARG A 60 -16.48 -1.38 3.30
CA ARG A 60 -16.41 -2.44 2.27
C ARG A 60 -15.65 -2.00 1.03
N GLU A 61 -15.83 -0.75 0.59
CA GLU A 61 -15.15 -0.22 -0.59
C GLU A 61 -13.63 -0.18 -0.41
N VAL A 62 -13.18 0.21 0.79
CA VAL A 62 -11.75 0.24 1.13
C VAL A 62 -11.17 -1.17 1.18
N ARG A 63 -11.90 -2.14 1.75
CA ARG A 63 -11.47 -3.54 1.76
C ARG A 63 -11.31 -4.11 0.35
N CYS A 64 -12.28 -3.89 -0.54
CA CYS A 64 -12.18 -4.32 -1.93
C CYS A 64 -10.98 -3.70 -2.65
N ALA A 65 -10.76 -2.39 -2.46
CA ALA A 65 -9.60 -1.71 -3.03
C ALA A 65 -8.27 -2.28 -2.49
N ALA A 66 -8.22 -2.73 -1.23
CA ALA A 66 -7.02 -3.36 -0.66
C ALA A 66 -6.74 -4.72 -1.29
N THR A 67 -7.77 -5.54 -1.53
CA THR A 67 -7.64 -6.80 -2.29
C THR A 67 -7.11 -6.55 -3.70
N GLU A 68 -7.64 -5.55 -4.40
CA GLU A 68 -7.16 -5.15 -5.73
C GLU A 68 -5.70 -4.67 -5.68
N ALA A 69 -5.34 -3.86 -4.68
CA ALA A 69 -3.98 -3.35 -4.50
C ALA A 69 -2.97 -4.47 -4.22
N LEU A 70 -3.32 -5.42 -3.35
CA LEU A 70 -2.50 -6.62 -3.07
C LEU A 70 -2.35 -7.49 -4.33
N SER A 71 -3.40 -7.63 -5.14
CA SER A 71 -3.35 -8.34 -6.41
C SER A 71 -2.43 -7.65 -7.43
N MET A 72 -2.39 -6.31 -7.44
CA MET A 72 -1.47 -5.54 -8.31
C MET A 72 0.00 -5.70 -7.89
N ILE A 73 0.27 -5.86 -6.59
CA ILE A 73 1.62 -6.11 -6.07
C ILE A 73 2.02 -7.58 -6.30
N ASN A 74 1.05 -8.49 -6.22
CA ASN A 74 1.22 -9.93 -6.40
C ASN A 74 2.32 -10.55 -5.49
N PRO A 75 2.21 -10.42 -4.16
CA PRO A 75 3.14 -11.08 -3.24
C PRO A 75 3.04 -12.60 -3.37
N SER A 76 4.13 -13.31 -3.12
CA SER A 76 4.18 -14.78 -3.27
C SER A 76 3.19 -15.53 -2.36
N ASN A 77 2.83 -14.94 -1.23
CA ASN A 77 1.85 -15.45 -0.28
C ASN A 77 0.46 -14.79 -0.42
N LEU A 78 0.12 -14.21 -1.58
CA LEU A 78 -1.17 -13.53 -1.81
C LEU A 78 -2.37 -14.40 -1.43
N ALA A 79 -2.31 -15.71 -1.74
CA ALA A 79 -3.36 -16.65 -1.39
C ALA A 79 -3.57 -16.75 0.12
N GLU A 80 -2.51 -16.72 0.94
CA GLU A 80 -2.60 -16.76 2.40
C GLU A 80 -3.10 -15.44 2.97
N ILE A 81 -2.74 -14.31 2.35
CA ILE A 81 -3.19 -12.97 2.77
C ILE A 81 -4.70 -12.80 2.58
N LEU A 82 -5.28 -13.42 1.54
CA LEU A 82 -6.69 -13.26 1.16
C LEU A 82 -7.62 -14.37 1.69
N GLN A 83 -7.11 -15.28 2.53
CA GLN A 83 -7.87 -16.38 3.14
C GLN A 83 -8.71 -15.95 4.35
#